data_AF-A0A2M7YYM0-F1
#
_entry.id   AF-A0A2M7YYM0-F1
#
_cell.length_a   1.000
_cell.length_b   1.000
_cell.length_c   1.000
_cell.angle_alpha   90.00
_cell.angle_beta   90.00
_cell.angle_gamma   90.00
#
_symmetry.space_group_name_H-M   'P 1'
#
loop_
_entity.id
_entity.type
_entity.pdbx_description
1 polymer ?
#
loop_
_entity_poly.entity_id
_entity_poly.type
_entity_poly.pdbx_seq_one_letter_code
_entity_poly.pdbx_strand_id
1 'polypeptide(L)'
;MPRLAFLYVLALTGLGWPAPSVCSPSSLPDNEELLFREFLPSDSVITLTLQEAVMQALEHNLDIQVSRQTRDVRLTDIVFQQAQFDPTVQLSGRYDRNVSPLNRPIFGFSGTRVGSEPAKIDQNDTNLGLGLKQKLLTGGSYDLKFDTNRNSVAGETSFLFNPSYASNLRFDLTQPLLKNFGPTITKVQITLARNAADVEQLTLVNQVLSVIAQVEQAYWELVFARENLKVARATLQATEELLASNRAKVKAGVMADVEVLQAQAGV
;
A
#
# COMPACT_ATOMS: atom_id res chain seq x y z
N MET A 1 -4.31 21.01 -35.51
CA MET A 1 -3.27 21.36 -36.51
C MET A 1 -3.35 22.86 -36.72
N PRO A 2 -2.33 23.68 -36.36
CA PRO A 2 -1.10 23.89 -37.15
C PRO A 2 0.20 23.97 -36.28
N ARG A 3 1.36 23.52 -36.76
CA ARG A 3 2.47 24.25 -37.42
C ARG A 3 3.23 25.28 -36.58
N LEU A 4 4.40 24.81 -36.09
CA LEU A 4 5.73 25.45 -36.11
C LEU A 4 5.80 26.90 -36.60
N ALA A 5 6.25 27.79 -35.71
CA ALA A 5 6.88 29.07 -36.04
C ALA A 5 8.21 29.15 -35.28
N PHE A 6 9.32 28.98 -36.01
CA PHE A 6 10.65 29.34 -35.58
C PHE A 6 10.76 30.86 -35.55
N LEU A 7 11.12 31.43 -34.40
CA LEU A 7 11.48 32.83 -34.26
C LEU A 7 12.94 32.90 -33.77
N TYR A 8 13.81 33.23 -34.71
CA TYR A 8 15.23 33.48 -34.50
C TYR A 8 15.36 34.86 -33.86
N VAL A 9 15.80 34.93 -32.60
CA VAL A 9 16.13 36.20 -31.94
C VAL A 9 17.65 36.31 -31.90
N LEU A 10 18.16 37.13 -32.81
CA LEU A 10 19.52 37.64 -32.83
C LEU A 10 19.58 38.77 -31.80
N ALA A 11 20.27 38.57 -30.67
CA ALA A 11 20.49 39.62 -29.69
C ALA A 11 21.97 39.67 -29.27
N LEU A 12 22.63 40.68 -29.85
CA LEU A 12 23.80 41.43 -29.41
C LEU A 12 24.73 40.78 -28.37
N THR A 13 25.90 40.41 -28.88
CA THR A 13 27.17 40.39 -28.16
C THR A 13 27.44 41.71 -27.44
N GLY A 14 27.77 41.64 -26.15
CA GLY A 14 28.47 42.73 -25.45
C GLY A 14 27.80 43.16 -24.16
N LEU A 15 27.94 42.35 -23.11
CA LEU A 15 28.37 42.75 -21.76
C LEU A 15 28.42 41.46 -20.93
N GLY A 16 29.62 40.90 -20.76
CA GLY A 16 29.83 39.69 -19.99
C GLY A 16 29.47 39.95 -18.53
N TRP A 17 28.39 39.32 -18.05
CA TRP A 17 28.24 39.06 -16.63
C TRP A 17 29.30 38.03 -16.24
N PRO A 18 30.11 38.26 -15.19
CA PRO A 18 30.97 37.20 -14.69
C PRO A 18 30.07 36.05 -14.22
N ALA A 19 30.34 34.85 -14.72
CA ALA A 19 29.72 33.63 -14.21
C ALA A 19 29.89 33.59 -12.69
N PRO A 20 28.89 33.13 -11.90
CA PRO A 20 29.12 32.86 -10.49
C PRO A 20 30.27 31.86 -10.43
N SER A 21 31.34 32.26 -9.76
CA SER A 21 32.49 31.41 -9.51
C SER A 21 31.96 30.13 -8.87
N VAL A 22 32.12 28.99 -9.54
CA VAL A 22 32.04 27.70 -8.86
C VAL A 22 33.10 27.79 -7.78
N CYS A 23 32.66 28.00 -6.54
CA CYS A 23 33.55 27.96 -5.41
C CYS A 23 34.09 26.54 -5.39
N SER A 24 35.33 26.37 -5.83
CA SER A 24 36.15 25.19 -5.55
C SER A 24 35.92 24.83 -4.09
N PRO A 25 35.79 23.54 -3.72
CA PRO A 25 35.84 23.19 -2.31
C PRO A 25 37.15 23.77 -1.79
N SER A 26 37.05 24.80 -0.94
CA SER A 26 38.18 25.25 -0.16
C SER A 26 38.50 24.06 0.71
N SER A 27 39.54 23.31 0.33
CA SER A 27 40.05 22.20 1.12
C SER A 27 40.32 22.77 2.51
N LEU A 28 39.57 22.25 3.48
CA LEU A 28 39.85 22.43 4.89
C LEU A 28 41.32 22.06 5.13
N PRO A 29 42.05 22.74 6.02
CA PRO A 29 43.40 22.31 6.35
C PRO A 29 43.35 20.85 6.84
N ASP A 30 44.21 20.00 6.28
CA ASP A 30 44.23 18.52 6.43
C ASP A 30 44.28 18.02 7.89
N ASN A 31 44.52 18.92 8.86
CA ASN A 31 44.56 18.64 10.28
C ASN A 31 43.18 18.61 10.97
N GLU A 32 42.13 19.19 10.39
CA GLU A 32 40.80 19.23 11.00
C GLU A 32 39.95 17.98 10.70
N GLU A 33 40.16 17.31 9.55
CA GLU A 33 39.54 16.02 9.24
C GLU A 33 39.97 14.91 10.23
N LEU A 34 41.18 15.01 10.78
CA LEU A 34 41.74 14.01 11.69
C LEU A 34 41.10 14.02 13.08
N LEU A 35 40.62 15.16 13.57
CA LEU A 35 40.00 15.25 14.91
C LEU A 35 38.58 14.65 14.96
N PHE A 36 37.86 14.61 13.84
CA PHE A 36 36.55 13.95 13.77
C PHE A 36 36.67 12.42 13.78
N ARG A 37 37.80 11.89 13.29
CA ARG A 37 38.12 10.45 13.28
C ARG A 37 38.31 9.85 14.68
N GLU A 38 38.53 10.69 15.69
CA GLU A 38 38.91 10.25 17.02
C GLU A 38 37.71 10.00 17.96
N PHE A 39 36.53 10.56 17.66
CA PHE A 39 35.32 10.46 18.49
C PHE A 39 34.23 9.52 17.95
N LEU A 40 34.35 9.03 16.73
CA LEU A 40 33.43 8.06 16.13
C LEU A 40 34.25 6.91 15.54
N PRO A 41 33.87 5.64 15.77
CA PRO A 41 34.56 4.50 15.15
C PRO A 41 34.64 4.74 13.64
N SER A 42 35.85 4.65 13.08
CA SER A 42 36.19 5.11 11.73
C SER A 42 35.44 4.42 10.58
N ASP A 43 34.67 3.37 10.88
CA ASP A 43 33.84 2.63 9.92
C ASP A 43 32.48 3.28 9.62
N SER A 44 32.08 4.37 10.31
CA SER A 44 30.72 4.93 10.19
C SER A 44 30.64 6.43 9.87
N VAL A 45 31.66 7.01 9.24
CA VAL A 45 31.58 8.39 8.72
C VAL A 45 31.29 8.33 7.23
N ILE A 46 30.03 8.54 6.85
CA ILE A 46 29.59 8.57 5.46
C ILE A 46 29.52 10.03 5.03
N THR A 47 30.31 10.42 4.03
CA THR A 47 30.15 11.71 3.36
C THR A 47 28.99 11.59 2.38
N LEU A 48 27.88 12.26 2.68
CA LEU A 48 26.71 12.30 1.80
C LEU A 48 26.53 13.69 1.22
N THR A 49 26.31 13.77 -0.08
CA THR A 49 25.73 14.94 -0.72
C THR A 49 24.21 14.99 -0.46
N LEU A 50 23.60 16.16 -0.62
CA LEU A 50 22.15 16.30 -0.47
C LEU A 50 21.38 15.35 -1.40
N GLN A 51 21.85 15.20 -2.64
CA GLN A 51 21.22 14.32 -3.62
C GLN A 51 21.29 12.85 -3.20
N GLU A 52 22.44 12.40 -2.69
CA GLU A 52 22.60 11.04 -2.19
C GLU A 52 21.71 10.79 -0.96
N ALA A 53 21.57 11.78 -0.07
CA ALA A 53 20.71 11.67 1.11
C ALA A 53 19.24 11.50 0.71
N VAL A 54 18.79 12.27 -0.28
CA VAL A 54 17.45 12.13 -0.84
C VAL A 54 17.27 10.76 -1.52
N MET A 55 18.22 10.31 -2.33
CA MET A 55 18.13 9.01 -3.01
C MET A 55 18.04 7.86 -2.00
N GLN A 56 18.91 7.87 -0.99
CA GLN A 56 18.92 6.86 0.06
C GLN A 56 17.61 6.87 0.86
N ALA A 57 17.04 8.04 1.12
CA ALA A 57 15.73 8.15 1.75
C ALA A 57 14.61 7.59 0.86
N LEU A 58 14.60 7.88 -0.44
CA LEU A 58 13.58 7.35 -1.35
C LEU A 58 13.62 5.83 -1.49
N GLU A 59 14.80 5.22 -1.36
CA GLU A 59 14.99 3.77 -1.44
C GLU A 59 14.61 3.06 -0.14
N HIS A 60 15.02 3.62 1.01
CA HIS A 60 14.93 2.93 2.30
C HIS A 60 13.87 3.46 3.26
N ASN A 61 13.13 4.53 2.92
CA ASN A 61 12.09 5.06 3.80
C ASN A 61 10.87 4.11 3.87
N LEU A 62 10.56 3.64 5.09
CA LEU A 62 9.46 2.72 5.35
C LEU A 62 8.09 3.33 5.07
N ASP A 63 7.90 4.64 5.28
CA ASP A 63 6.61 5.30 5.04
C ASP A 63 6.27 5.32 3.55
N ILE A 64 7.27 5.55 2.68
CA ILE A 64 7.10 5.44 1.22
C ILE A 64 6.76 4.00 0.82
N GLN A 65 7.38 2.99 1.45
CA GLN A 65 7.07 1.59 1.17
C GLN A 65 5.65 1.23 1.59
N VAL A 66 5.19 1.67 2.77
CA VAL A 66 3.82 1.46 3.25
C VAL A 66 2.80 2.18 2.36
N SER A 67 3.09 3.43 1.97
CA SER A 67 2.22 4.18 1.05
C SER A 67 2.14 3.51 -0.32
N ARG A 68 3.25 2.98 -0.84
CA ARG A 68 3.28 2.21 -2.09
C ARG A 68 2.45 0.94 -1.98
N GLN A 69 2.57 0.19 -0.89
CA GLN A 69 1.76 -0.99 -0.64
C GLN A 69 0.27 -0.65 -0.55
N THR A 70 -0.08 0.46 0.10
CA THR A 70 -1.46 0.93 0.22
C THR A 70 -2.05 1.25 -1.15
N ARG A 71 -1.30 1.94 -2.01
CA ARG A 71 -1.69 2.16 -3.42
C ARG A 71 -1.94 0.85 -4.15
N ASP A 72 -1.06 -0.14 -4.01
CA ASP A 72 -1.20 -1.42 -4.72
C ASP A 72 -2.43 -2.21 -4.25
N VAL A 73 -2.77 -2.13 -2.96
CA VAL A 73 -4.04 -2.64 -2.43
C VAL A 73 -5.24 -1.93 -3.09
N ARG A 74 -5.20 -0.59 -3.23
CA ARG A 74 -6.27 0.17 -3.91
C ARG A 74 -6.43 -0.17 -5.38
N LEU A 75 -5.34 -0.48 -6.08
CA LEU A 75 -5.43 -0.98 -7.46
C LEU A 75 -6.13 -2.35 -7.52
N THR A 76 -5.89 -3.20 -6.52
CA THR A 76 -6.55 -4.51 -6.41
C THR A 76 -8.05 -4.35 -6.11
N ASP A 77 -8.47 -3.32 -5.37
CA ASP A 77 -9.90 -3.01 -5.15
C ASP A 77 -10.65 -2.82 -6.47
N ILE A 78 -10.02 -2.23 -7.49
CA ILE A 78 -10.62 -2.09 -8.84
C ILE A 78 -10.92 -3.45 -9.44
N VAL A 79 -9.98 -4.40 -9.31
CA VAL A 79 -10.14 -5.77 -9.81
C VAL A 79 -11.26 -6.47 -9.04
N PHE A 80 -11.35 -6.30 -7.72
CA PHE A 80 -12.46 -6.84 -6.92
C PHE A 80 -13.82 -6.29 -7.35
N GLN A 81 -13.93 -4.99 -7.66
CA GLN A 81 -15.19 -4.42 -8.16
C GLN A 81 -15.52 -4.93 -9.58
N GLN A 82 -14.52 -5.21 -10.41
CA GLN A 82 -14.72 -5.82 -11.72
C GLN A 82 -15.14 -7.29 -11.61
N ALA A 83 -14.57 -8.03 -10.65
CA ALA A 83 -14.87 -9.43 -10.42
C ALA A 83 -16.33 -9.71 -10.05
N GLN A 84 -17.09 -8.70 -9.62
CA GLN A 84 -18.55 -8.82 -9.43
C GLN A 84 -19.31 -9.13 -10.72
N PHE A 85 -18.69 -8.89 -11.88
CA PHE A 85 -19.23 -9.18 -13.21
C PHE A 85 -18.67 -10.47 -13.80
N ASP A 86 -17.76 -11.15 -13.10
CA ASP A 86 -17.21 -12.42 -13.54
C ASP A 86 -18.20 -13.56 -13.30
N PRO A 87 -18.26 -14.55 -14.20
CA PRO A 87 -19.12 -15.70 -14.03
C PRO A 87 -18.65 -16.52 -12.82
N THR A 88 -19.57 -16.81 -11.91
CA THR A 88 -19.31 -17.70 -10.79
C THR A 88 -19.90 -19.07 -11.11
N VAL A 89 -19.07 -20.10 -11.03
CA VAL A 89 -19.49 -21.51 -11.14
C VAL A 89 -19.67 -22.08 -9.74
N GLN A 90 -20.80 -22.73 -9.49
CA GLN A 90 -21.08 -23.44 -8.24
C GLN A 90 -21.24 -24.93 -8.54
N LEU A 91 -20.53 -25.78 -7.80
CA LEU A 91 -20.78 -27.21 -7.75
C LEU A 91 -21.25 -27.53 -6.33
N SER A 92 -22.37 -28.21 -6.22
CA SER A 92 -22.94 -28.65 -4.96
C SER A 92 -23.27 -30.14 -5.04
N GLY A 93 -23.01 -30.84 -3.94
CA GLY A 93 -23.35 -32.24 -3.76
C GLY A 93 -23.93 -32.42 -2.38
N ARG A 94 -25.08 -33.08 -2.30
CA ARG A 94 -25.80 -33.30 -1.05
C ARG A 94 -26.20 -34.77 -0.99
N TYR A 95 -25.96 -35.40 0.16
CA TYR A 95 -26.44 -36.74 0.44
C TYR A 95 -27.15 -36.73 1.79
N ASP A 96 -28.42 -37.08 1.78
CA ASP A 96 -29.25 -37.14 2.97
C ASP A 96 -29.81 -38.53 3.12
N ARG A 97 -29.62 -39.08 4.32
CA ARG A 97 -30.29 -40.29 4.74
C ARG A 97 -31.28 -39.93 5.83
N ASN A 98 -32.57 -40.12 5.54
CA ASN A 98 -33.64 -39.91 6.48
C ASN A 98 -34.26 -41.25 6.85
N VAL A 99 -34.10 -41.66 8.11
CA VAL A 99 -34.74 -42.85 8.65
C VAL A 99 -35.87 -42.41 9.57
N SER A 100 -37.11 -42.65 9.16
CA SER A 100 -38.29 -42.28 9.93
C SER A 100 -39.13 -43.52 10.28
N PRO A 101 -39.62 -43.64 11.53
CA PRO A 101 -40.50 -44.73 11.91
C PRO A 101 -41.85 -44.58 11.22
N LEU A 102 -42.36 -45.67 10.65
CA LEU A 102 -43.66 -45.69 10.00
C LEU A 102 -44.73 -46.11 11.02
N ASN A 103 -45.54 -45.16 11.49
CA ASN A 103 -46.61 -45.44 12.46
C ASN A 103 -47.89 -46.00 11.80
N ARG A 104 -47.76 -46.68 10.64
CA ARG A 104 -48.87 -47.26 9.90
C ARG A 104 -48.42 -48.54 9.16
N PRO A 105 -49.27 -49.57 9.06
CA PRO A 105 -48.92 -50.86 8.44
C PRO A 105 -48.96 -50.86 6.90
N ILE A 106 -49.24 -49.71 6.26
CA ILE A 106 -49.40 -49.58 4.81
C ILE A 106 -48.48 -48.45 4.32
N PHE A 107 -47.63 -48.76 3.33
CA PHE A 107 -46.76 -47.79 2.67
C PHE A 107 -47.12 -47.68 1.17
N GLY A 108 -47.65 -46.52 0.78
CA GLY A 108 -48.07 -46.18 -0.59
C GLY A 108 -49.47 -46.66 -1.01
N PHE A 109 -49.81 -46.54 -2.30
CA PHE A 109 -51.18 -46.71 -2.82
C PHE A 109 -51.54 -48.17 -3.12
N SER A 110 -50.55 -49.05 -3.29
CA SER A 110 -50.74 -50.45 -3.75
C SER A 110 -51.28 -51.42 -2.69
N GLY A 111 -51.53 -50.97 -1.46
CA GLY A 111 -52.10 -51.83 -0.41
C GLY A 111 -51.19 -52.95 0.11
N THR A 112 -49.89 -52.93 -0.21
CA THR A 112 -48.92 -53.89 0.32
C THR A 112 -48.80 -53.71 1.84
N ARG A 113 -49.18 -54.75 2.61
CA ARG A 113 -49.06 -54.76 4.07
C ARG A 113 -47.61 -55.02 4.44
N VAL A 114 -46.94 -54.03 5.03
CA VAL A 114 -45.57 -54.19 5.53
C VAL A 114 -45.65 -54.79 6.93
N GLY A 115 -46.00 -56.07 7.02
CA GLY A 115 -46.01 -56.86 8.26
C GLY A 115 -46.84 -56.29 9.43
N SER A 116 -46.80 -56.99 10.57
CA SER A 116 -47.40 -56.59 11.85
C SER A 116 -46.39 -55.94 12.80
N GLU A 117 -45.20 -55.59 12.30
CA GLU A 117 -44.09 -54.99 13.06
C GLU A 117 -43.91 -53.50 12.68
N PRO A 118 -43.39 -52.65 13.59
CA PRO A 118 -43.12 -51.25 13.28
C PRO A 118 -42.12 -51.13 12.11
N ALA A 119 -42.62 -50.82 10.92
CA ALA A 119 -41.77 -50.62 9.74
C ALA A 119 -41.03 -49.27 9.84
N LYS A 120 -39.84 -49.18 9.22
CA LYS A 120 -39.08 -47.93 9.09
C LYS A 120 -38.97 -47.57 7.61
N ILE A 121 -39.12 -46.29 7.29
CA ILE A 121 -38.76 -45.74 5.97
C ILE A 121 -37.33 -45.27 6.06
N ASP A 122 -36.45 -45.91 5.31
CA ASP A 122 -35.06 -45.51 5.14
C ASP A 122 -34.91 -44.92 3.74
N GLN A 123 -34.92 -43.59 3.66
CA GLN A 123 -34.83 -42.83 2.42
C GLN A 123 -33.43 -42.24 2.26
N ASN A 124 -32.88 -42.39 1.06
CA ASN A 124 -31.60 -41.82 0.65
C ASN A 124 -31.86 -40.87 -0.53
N ASP A 125 -31.52 -39.61 -0.34
CA ASP A 125 -31.63 -38.54 -1.34
C ASP A 125 -30.22 -38.06 -1.68
N THR A 126 -29.86 -38.14 -2.96
CA THR A 126 -28.58 -37.67 -3.48
C THR A 126 -28.84 -36.57 -4.48
N ASN A 127 -28.43 -35.34 -4.17
CA ASN A 127 -28.53 -34.21 -5.07
C ASN A 127 -27.15 -33.80 -5.57
N LEU A 128 -27.05 -33.55 -6.88
CA LEU A 128 -25.90 -32.90 -7.49
C LEU A 128 -26.41 -31.68 -8.24
N GLY A 129 -25.84 -30.52 -7.95
CA GLY A 129 -26.21 -29.25 -8.55
C GLY A 129 -24.99 -28.57 -9.17
N LEU A 130 -25.13 -28.14 -10.42
CA LEU A 130 -24.19 -27.29 -11.14
C LEU A 130 -24.87 -25.95 -11.44
N GLY A 131 -24.25 -24.86 -11.02
CA GLY A 131 -24.71 -23.51 -11.23
C GLY A 131 -23.69 -22.66 -11.98
N LEU A 132 -24.13 -21.82 -12.89
CA LEU A 132 -23.35 -20.78 -13.54
C LEU A 132 -24.15 -19.48 -13.46
N LYS A 133 -23.62 -18.49 -12.76
CA LYS A 133 -24.29 -17.20 -12.54
C LYS A 133 -23.37 -16.04 -12.88
N GLN A 134 -23.88 -15.02 -13.54
CA GLN A 134 -23.10 -13.82 -13.86
C GLN A 134 -23.98 -12.56 -13.86
N LYS A 135 -23.42 -11.45 -13.36
CA LYS A 135 -24.00 -10.12 -13.53
C LYS A 135 -23.46 -9.49 -14.82
N LEU A 136 -24.36 -8.92 -15.63
CA LEU A 136 -24.03 -8.25 -16.88
C LEU A 136 -23.75 -6.76 -16.65
N LEU A 137 -22.89 -6.19 -17.48
CA LEU A 137 -22.58 -4.75 -17.47
C LEU A 137 -23.80 -3.87 -17.82
N THR A 138 -24.85 -4.44 -18.40
CA THR A 138 -26.11 -3.76 -18.70
C THR A 138 -27.02 -3.59 -17.48
N GLY A 139 -26.64 -4.17 -16.33
CA GLY A 139 -27.42 -4.19 -15.09
C GLY A 139 -28.29 -5.44 -14.90
N GLY A 140 -28.37 -6.29 -15.93
CA GLY A 140 -29.04 -7.59 -15.84
C GLY A 140 -28.17 -8.69 -15.20
N SER A 141 -28.74 -9.87 -15.00
CA SER A 141 -28.01 -11.07 -14.58
C SER A 141 -28.59 -12.31 -15.25
N TYR A 142 -27.75 -13.30 -15.54
CA TYR A 142 -28.21 -14.62 -15.95
C TYR A 142 -27.77 -15.68 -14.92
N ASP A 143 -28.57 -16.74 -14.82
CA ASP A 143 -28.37 -17.86 -13.91
C ASP A 143 -28.78 -19.15 -14.64
N LEU A 144 -27.82 -20.06 -14.82
CA LEU A 144 -28.01 -21.37 -15.42
C LEU A 144 -27.79 -22.43 -14.33
N LYS A 145 -28.81 -23.24 -14.07
CA LYS A 145 -28.78 -24.29 -13.05
C LYS A 145 -29.12 -25.63 -13.66
N PHE A 146 -28.30 -26.62 -13.35
CA PHE A 146 -28.54 -28.01 -13.64
C PHE A 146 -28.52 -28.79 -12.34
N ASP A 147 -29.68 -29.32 -11.94
CA ASP A 147 -29.85 -30.08 -10.72
C ASP A 147 -30.31 -31.50 -11.06
N THR A 148 -29.70 -32.49 -10.45
CA THR A 148 -30.15 -33.89 -10.51
C THR A 148 -30.36 -34.41 -9.10
N ASN A 149 -31.51 -35.03 -8.85
CA ASN A 149 -31.85 -35.70 -7.62
C ASN A 149 -32.05 -37.19 -7.92
N ARG A 150 -31.36 -38.04 -7.17
CA ARG A 150 -31.63 -39.46 -7.06
C ARG A 150 -32.19 -39.74 -5.67
N ASN A 151 -33.43 -40.22 -5.62
CA ASN A 151 -34.08 -40.64 -4.40
C ASN A 151 -34.31 -42.16 -4.41
N SER A 152 -33.94 -42.85 -3.34
CA SER A 152 -34.23 -44.27 -3.13
C SER A 152 -34.78 -44.52 -1.73
N VAL A 153 -35.71 -45.47 -1.63
CA VAL A 153 -36.23 -45.95 -0.35
C VAL A 153 -35.88 -47.42 -0.20
N ALA A 154 -35.19 -47.80 0.87
CA ALA A 154 -34.81 -49.19 1.11
C ALA A 154 -36.00 -50.03 1.63
N GLY A 155 -36.02 -51.33 1.29
CA GLY A 155 -37.06 -52.28 1.71
C GLY A 155 -38.12 -52.55 0.65
N GLU A 156 -39.17 -53.30 1.02
CA GLU A 156 -40.35 -53.49 0.18
C GLU A 156 -41.13 -52.17 0.10
N THR A 157 -41.23 -51.61 -1.10
CA THR A 157 -41.94 -50.37 -1.34
C THR A 157 -42.95 -50.53 -2.47
N SER A 158 -44.02 -49.74 -2.45
CA SER A 158 -45.00 -49.74 -3.53
C SER A 158 -44.70 -48.70 -4.62
N PHE A 159 -43.47 -48.18 -4.69
CA PHE A 159 -43.09 -47.18 -5.67
C PHE A 159 -42.82 -47.85 -7.02
N LEU A 160 -43.41 -47.32 -8.09
CA LEU A 160 -43.19 -47.82 -9.45
C LEU A 160 -41.75 -47.61 -9.93
N PHE A 161 -41.09 -46.54 -9.46
CA PHE A 161 -39.70 -46.22 -9.76
C PHE A 161 -38.94 -45.99 -8.45
N ASN A 162 -38.03 -46.90 -8.12
CA ASN A 162 -37.15 -46.83 -6.94
C ASN A 162 -35.82 -47.54 -7.25
N PRO A 163 -34.69 -46.81 -7.37
CA PRO A 163 -34.54 -45.36 -7.22
C PRO A 163 -35.28 -44.55 -8.29
N SER A 164 -35.81 -43.38 -7.91
CA SER A 164 -36.31 -42.37 -8.84
C SER A 164 -35.21 -41.34 -9.15
N TYR A 165 -35.12 -40.91 -10.40
CA TYR A 165 -34.22 -39.85 -10.84
C TYR A 165 -35.01 -38.67 -11.40
N ALA A 166 -34.68 -37.46 -10.97
CA ALA A 166 -35.25 -36.22 -11.48
C ALA A 166 -34.11 -35.26 -11.84
N SER A 167 -34.06 -34.84 -13.11
CA SER A 167 -33.07 -33.86 -13.58
C SER A 167 -33.79 -32.62 -14.10
N ASN A 168 -33.31 -31.45 -13.72
CA ASN A 168 -33.88 -30.17 -14.08
C ASN A 168 -32.79 -29.23 -14.60
N LEU A 169 -32.99 -28.68 -15.80
CA LEU A 169 -32.16 -27.62 -16.37
C LEU A 169 -32.99 -26.34 -16.40
N ARG A 170 -32.53 -25.29 -15.72
CA ARG A 170 -33.18 -23.97 -15.68
C ARG A 170 -32.23 -22.89 -16.15
N PHE A 171 -32.73 -22.02 -17.02
CA PHE A 171 -32.04 -20.80 -17.44
C PHE A 171 -32.92 -19.61 -17.11
N ASP A 172 -32.41 -18.72 -16.25
CA ASP A 172 -33.08 -17.50 -15.82
C ASP A 172 -32.29 -16.28 -16.33
N LEU A 173 -32.96 -15.38 -17.06
CA LEU A 173 -32.40 -14.09 -17.48
C LEU A 173 -33.24 -12.97 -16.86
N THR A 174 -32.61 -12.14 -16.03
CA THR A 174 -33.25 -10.99 -15.39
C THR A 174 -32.65 -9.70 -15.93
N GLN A 175 -33.47 -8.83 -16.53
CA GLN A 175 -33.03 -7.55 -17.06
C GLN A 175 -33.91 -6.40 -16.54
N PRO A 176 -33.35 -5.45 -15.76
CA PRO A 176 -34.09 -4.24 -15.43
C PRO A 176 -34.29 -3.37 -16.67
N LEU A 177 -35.50 -2.83 -16.87
CA LEU A 177 -35.83 -2.02 -18.05
C LEU A 177 -35.66 -0.51 -17.84
N LEU A 178 -35.73 -0.05 -16.58
CA LEU A 178 -35.69 1.38 -16.22
C LEU A 178 -34.61 1.64 -15.15
N LYS A 179 -34.97 1.48 -13.88
CA LYS A 179 -34.04 1.67 -12.76
C LYS A 179 -32.97 0.58 -12.79
N ASN A 180 -31.69 0.98 -12.66
CA ASN A 180 -30.51 0.09 -12.74
C ASN A 180 -30.21 -0.46 -14.14
N PHE A 181 -30.81 0.10 -15.19
CA PHE A 181 -30.44 -0.24 -16.56
C PHE A 181 -29.23 0.58 -17.02
N GLY A 182 -28.32 -0.08 -17.73
CA GLY A 182 -27.21 0.55 -18.43
C GLY A 182 -25.86 0.52 -17.69
N PRO A 183 -24.75 0.67 -18.43
CA PRO A 183 -23.41 0.56 -17.89
C PRO A 183 -23.03 1.70 -16.95
N THR A 184 -23.63 2.88 -17.11
CA THR A 184 -23.32 4.05 -16.29
C THR A 184 -23.64 3.81 -14.82
N ILE A 185 -24.84 3.27 -14.52
CA ILE A 185 -25.27 2.98 -13.15
C ILE A 185 -24.56 1.73 -12.63
N THR A 186 -24.40 0.73 -13.48
CA THR A 186 -23.82 -0.57 -13.11
C THR A 186 -22.32 -0.45 -12.75
N LYS A 187 -21.57 0.42 -13.44
CA LYS A 187 -20.13 0.61 -13.22
C LYS A 187 -19.78 1.61 -12.12
N VAL A 188 -20.74 2.23 -11.43
CA VAL A 188 -20.49 3.26 -10.41
C VAL A 188 -19.44 2.81 -9.40
N GLN A 189 -19.53 1.58 -8.90
CA GLN A 189 -18.57 1.06 -7.91
C GLN A 189 -17.16 0.87 -8.49
N ILE A 190 -17.04 0.48 -9.77
CA ILE A 190 -15.74 0.40 -10.46
C ILE A 190 -15.15 1.79 -10.61
N THR A 191 -15.96 2.78 -11.01
CA THR A 191 -15.50 4.17 -11.14
C THR A 191 -15.08 4.75 -9.79
N LEU A 192 -15.83 4.44 -8.73
CA LEU A 192 -15.48 4.85 -7.38
C LEU A 192 -14.14 4.25 -6.93
N ALA A 193 -13.93 2.95 -7.16
CA ALA A 193 -12.67 2.30 -6.85
C ALA A 193 -11.49 2.87 -7.66
N ARG A 194 -11.70 3.22 -8.93
CA ARG A 194 -10.69 3.90 -9.76
C ARG A 194 -10.32 5.27 -9.19
N ASN A 195 -11.32 6.10 -8.89
CA ASN A 195 -11.07 7.41 -8.29
C ASN A 195 -10.35 7.28 -6.94
N ALA A 196 -10.69 6.28 -6.13
CA ALA A 196 -10.01 6.01 -4.87
C ALA A 196 -8.53 5.61 -5.08
N ALA A 197 -8.23 4.80 -6.09
CA ALA A 197 -6.86 4.47 -6.45
C ALA A 197 -6.07 5.69 -6.96
N ASP A 198 -6.71 6.57 -7.73
CA ASP A 198 -6.09 7.82 -8.19
C ASP A 198 -5.76 8.75 -7.01
N VAL A 199 -6.67 8.86 -6.03
CA VAL A 199 -6.42 9.60 -4.78
C VAL A 199 -5.25 9.00 -3.99
N GLU A 200 -5.16 7.68 -3.90
CA GLU A 200 -4.05 7.02 -3.21
C GLU A 200 -2.72 7.22 -3.95
N GLN A 201 -2.74 7.23 -5.28
CA GLN A 201 -1.55 7.57 -6.08
C GLN A 201 -1.08 9.00 -5.79
N LEU A 202 -1.99 9.97 -5.69
CA LEU A 202 -1.65 11.35 -5.31
C LEU A 202 -1.15 11.44 -3.86
N THR A 203 -1.71 10.63 -2.97
CA THR A 203 -1.26 10.53 -1.57
C THR A 203 0.17 10.02 -1.48
N LEU A 204 0.53 9.01 -2.27
CA LEU A 204 1.92 8.53 -2.39
C LEU A 204 2.86 9.63 -2.89
N VAL A 205 2.46 10.39 -3.92
CA VAL A 205 3.26 11.51 -4.42
C VAL A 205 3.48 12.56 -3.32
N ASN A 206 2.44 12.91 -2.57
CA ASN A 206 2.55 13.84 -1.45
C ASN A 206 3.47 13.30 -0.33
N GLN A 207 3.40 12.00 -0.03
CA GLN A 207 4.28 11.36 0.96
C GLN A 207 5.74 11.44 0.52
N VAL A 208 6.02 11.13 -0.74
CA VAL A 208 7.36 11.25 -1.33
C VAL A 208 7.88 12.69 -1.23
N LEU A 209 7.08 13.67 -1.63
CA LEU A 209 7.46 15.09 -1.53
C LEU A 209 7.71 15.53 -0.08
N SER A 210 6.90 15.05 0.87
CA SER A 210 7.10 15.36 2.29
C SER A 210 8.42 14.77 2.82
N VAL A 211 8.75 13.53 2.45
CA VAL A 211 10.01 12.90 2.85
C VAL A 211 11.21 13.65 2.25
N ILE A 212 11.14 14.05 0.98
CA ILE A 212 12.20 14.86 0.34
C ILE A 212 12.41 16.17 1.12
N ALA A 213 11.33 16.90 1.40
CA ALA A 213 11.41 18.16 2.14
C ALA A 213 11.98 17.98 3.56
N GLN A 214 11.61 16.90 4.26
CA GLN A 214 12.14 16.57 5.58
C GLN A 214 13.65 16.25 5.53
N VAL A 215 14.10 15.50 4.51
CA VAL A 215 15.51 15.18 4.32
C VAL A 215 16.32 16.43 3.99
N GLU A 216 15.82 17.31 3.12
CA GLU A 216 16.46 18.58 2.81
C GLU A 216 16.61 19.45 4.06
N GLN A 217 15.55 19.57 4.86
CA GLN A 217 15.57 20.32 6.11
C GLN A 217 16.61 19.74 7.09
N ALA A 218 16.58 18.42 7.33
CA ALA A 218 17.52 17.75 8.23
C ALA A 218 18.98 17.88 7.76
N TYR A 219 19.22 17.82 6.45
CA TYR A 219 20.54 18.03 5.88
C TYR A 219 21.06 19.44 6.16
N TRP A 220 20.24 20.46 5.91
CA TRP A 220 20.64 21.85 6.17
C TRP A 220 20.80 22.16 7.67
N GLU A 221 20.00 21.54 8.54
CA GLU A 221 20.19 21.62 9.99
C GLU A 221 21.52 21.01 10.43
N LEU A 222 21.92 19.87 9.85
CA LEU A 222 23.22 19.26 10.11
C LEU A 222 24.38 20.15 9.64
N VAL A 223 24.28 20.70 8.42
CA VAL A 223 25.28 21.65 7.89
C VAL A 223 25.39 22.87 8.82
N PHE A 224 24.27 23.46 9.22
CA PHE A 224 24.23 24.59 10.14
C PHE A 224 24.87 24.26 11.49
N ALA A 225 24.54 23.12 12.10
CA ALA A 225 25.11 22.67 13.36
C ALA A 225 26.64 22.49 13.25
N ARG A 226 27.12 21.95 12.13
CA ARG A 226 28.56 21.77 11.87
C ARG A 226 29.29 23.11 11.76
N GLU A 227 28.74 24.07 11.00
CA GLU A 227 29.36 25.40 10.87
C GLU A 227 29.32 26.17 12.20
N ASN A 228 28.24 26.10 12.97
CA ASN A 228 28.18 26.71 14.30
C ASN A 228 29.22 26.13 15.25
N LEU A 229 29.43 24.81 15.22
CA LEU A 229 30.47 24.16 16.02
C LEU A 229 31.87 24.63 15.59
N LYS A 230 32.11 24.83 14.30
CA LYS A 230 33.37 25.40 13.79
C LYS A 230 33.59 26.82 14.32
N VAL A 231 32.56 27.67 14.27
CA VAL A 231 32.62 29.04 14.82
C VAL A 231 32.84 29.04 16.34
N ALA A 232 32.16 28.17 17.08
CA ALA A 232 32.32 28.04 18.52
C ALA A 232 33.75 27.61 18.90
N ARG A 233 34.34 26.66 18.16
CA ARG A 233 35.74 26.24 18.36
C ARG A 233 36.73 27.35 18.04
N ALA A 234 36.55 28.06 16.93
CA ALA A 234 37.40 29.19 16.58
C ALA A 234 37.33 30.31 17.63
N THR A 235 36.14 30.55 18.19
CA THR A 235 35.94 31.51 19.28
C THR A 235 36.66 31.04 20.54
N LEU A 236 36.52 29.77 20.92
CA LEU A 236 37.21 29.20 22.07
C LEU A 236 38.74 29.33 21.94
N GLN A 237 39.29 28.94 20.79
CA GLN A 237 40.73 29.05 20.53
C GLN A 237 41.21 30.51 20.62
N ALA A 238 40.49 31.46 20.03
CA ALA A 238 40.84 32.88 20.10
C ALA A 238 40.81 33.40 21.55
N THR A 239 39.83 32.97 22.35
CA THR A 239 39.74 33.35 23.77
C THR A 239 40.89 32.72 24.60
N GLU A 240 41.25 31.46 24.33
CA GLU A 240 42.39 30.80 24.96
C GLU A 240 43.72 31.49 24.64
N GLU A 241 43.93 31.89 23.39
CA GLU A 241 45.11 32.65 22.96
C GLU A 241 45.18 34.03 23.63
N LEU A 242 44.04 34.73 23.73
CA LEU A 242 43.92 36.01 24.43
C LEU A 242 44.23 35.85 25.93
N LEU A 243 43.69 34.82 26.57
CA LEU A 243 43.97 34.48 27.96
C LEU A 243 45.47 34.22 28.17
N ALA A 244 46.09 33.42 27.30
CA ALA A 244 47.52 33.10 27.37
C ALA A 244 48.38 34.37 27.23
N SER A 245 48.04 35.26 26.28
CA SER A 245 48.73 36.54 26.06
C SER A 245 48.61 37.48 27.27
N ASN A 246 47.42 37.61 27.86
CA ASN A 246 47.21 38.45 29.04
C ASN A 246 47.96 37.91 30.27
N ARG A 247 47.95 36.59 30.47
CA ARG A 247 48.77 35.95 31.53
C ARG A 247 50.26 36.21 31.35
N ALA A 248 50.78 36.22 30.12
CA ALA A 248 52.18 36.53 29.85
C ALA A 248 52.52 38.01 30.15
N LYS A 249 51.64 38.95 29.78
CA LYS A 249 51.81 40.39 30.03
C LYS A 249 51.78 40.74 31.52
N VAL A 250 50.92 40.09 32.31
CA VAL A 250 50.91 40.21 33.77
C VAL A 250 52.22 39.72 34.38
N LYS A 251 52.72 38.54 33.96
CA LYS A 251 54.03 38.03 34.43
C LYS A 251 55.21 38.96 34.11
N ALA A 252 55.11 39.70 33.01
CA ALA A 252 56.10 40.70 32.61
C ALA A 252 55.93 42.06 33.34
N GLY A 253 54.92 42.21 34.20
CA GLY A 253 54.67 43.41 34.99
C GLY A 253 54.04 44.57 34.22
N VAL A 254 53.49 44.32 33.03
CA VAL A 254 53.00 45.36 32.10
C VAL A 254 51.47 45.46 32.08
N MET A 255 50.77 44.68 32.92
CA MET A 255 49.31 44.55 32.95
C MET A 255 48.85 44.19 34.38
N ALA A 256 47.61 44.55 34.77
CA ALA A 256 47.08 44.30 36.11
C ALA A 256 46.38 42.93 36.22
N ASP A 257 46.47 42.27 37.39
CA ASP A 257 45.89 40.93 37.64
C ASP A 257 44.37 40.86 37.38
N VAL A 258 43.65 41.98 37.55
CA VAL A 258 42.20 42.09 37.32
C VAL A 258 41.84 41.76 35.86
N GLU A 259 42.71 42.08 34.90
CA GLU A 259 42.45 41.85 33.47
C GLU A 259 42.60 40.37 33.07
N VAL A 260 43.29 39.55 33.89
CA VAL A 260 43.35 38.08 33.69
C VAL A 260 42.05 37.43 34.13
N LEU A 261 41.48 37.86 35.25
CA LEU A 261 40.20 37.34 35.75
C LEU A 261 39.06 37.64 34.78
N GLN A 262 39.08 38.81 34.14
CA GLN A 262 38.07 39.19 33.15
C GLN A 262 38.19 38.38 31.86
N ALA A 263 39.42 38.03 31.42
CA ALA A 263 39.63 37.12 30.30
C ALA A 263 39.27 35.66 30.63
N GLN A 264 39.45 35.22 31.88
CA GLN A 264 39.05 33.89 32.36
C GLN A 264 37.53 33.70 32.40
N ALA A 265 36.76 34.77 32.58
CA ALA A 265 35.30 34.75 32.56
C ALA A 265 34.71 34.70 31.14
N GLY A 266 35.52 34.93 30.11
CA GLY A 266 35.12 34.87 28.70
C GLY A 266 35.37 33.51 28.02
N VAL A 267 36.06 32.60 28.71
CA VAL A 267 36.28 31.19 28.31
C VAL A 267 35.16 30.34 28.89
#